data_AF-A0A7W8MG60-F1
#
_entry.id   AF-A0A7W8MG60-F1
#
_cell.length_a   1.000
_cell.length_b   1.000
_cell.length_c   1.000
_cell.angle_alpha   90.00
_cell.angle_beta   90.00
_cell.angle_gamma   90.00
#
_symmetry.space_group_name_H-M   'P 1'
#
loop_
_entity.id
_entity.type
_entity.pdbx_description
1 polymer ?
#
loop_
_entity_poly.entity_id
_entity_poly.type
_entity_poly.pdbx_seq_one_letter_code
_entity_poly.pdbx_strand_id
1 'polypeptide(L)'
;MARLKRGSGGGGMWLAAVVILAPVFVLIAALGTRTGLWSYGTGHDLLAMRVGAVLAAVGAVAAIALIVFALRRRASATLAALAVAVSAATVGGYVWQVTRIMDGPPDDISTDTAEVPGFGALDARRGGPGPGRTGGVHDCPGAVPAMTQVAPASAVWALQEAGFSVQGGVTVARVAGTHRGFWFGTVHDAVVRIRPGRTDVRVAARDGRPHGGEACRLAARISENLRVVR
;
A
#
# COMPACT_ATOMS: atom_id res chain seq x y z
N MET A 1 -7.12 -59.16 -3.05
CA MET A 1 -6.48 -57.83 -2.82
C MET A 1 -7.56 -56.77 -2.69
N ALA A 2 -7.90 -56.40 -1.45
CA ALA A 2 -8.97 -55.45 -1.17
C ALA A 2 -8.46 -54.01 -1.34
N ARG A 3 -9.08 -53.25 -2.26
CA ARG A 3 -8.95 -51.78 -2.33
C ARG A 3 -9.53 -51.20 -1.04
N LEU A 4 -8.65 -50.77 -0.13
CA LEU A 4 -9.03 -49.98 1.03
C LEU A 4 -9.65 -48.65 0.56
N LYS A 5 -10.95 -48.53 0.77
CA LYS A 5 -11.75 -47.31 0.64
C LYS A 5 -11.04 -46.17 1.41
N ARG A 6 -10.61 -45.14 0.69
CA ARG A 6 -10.12 -43.84 1.21
C ARG A 6 -11.29 -43.06 1.80
N GLY A 7 -11.88 -43.56 2.89
CA GLY A 7 -12.97 -42.92 3.59
C GLY A 7 -12.49 -42.12 4.79
N SER A 8 -11.89 -40.94 4.58
CA SER A 8 -11.76 -39.88 5.62
C SER A 8 -11.19 -38.57 5.04
N GLY A 9 -11.61 -38.17 3.83
CA GLY A 9 -11.05 -36.99 3.14
C GLY A 9 -11.69 -35.65 3.49
N GLY A 10 -12.90 -35.63 4.04
CA GLY A 10 -13.70 -34.41 4.16
C GLY A 10 -13.16 -33.41 5.18
N GLY A 11 -12.90 -33.83 6.42
CA GLY A 11 -12.59 -32.91 7.51
C GLY A 11 -11.29 -32.11 7.32
N GLY A 12 -10.22 -32.77 6.84
CA GLY A 12 -8.96 -32.08 6.56
C GLY A 12 -9.06 -31.11 5.38
N MET A 13 -9.86 -31.45 4.37
CA MET A 13 -10.08 -30.59 3.21
C MET A 13 -10.91 -29.35 3.56
N TRP A 14 -11.90 -29.47 4.45
CA TRP A 14 -12.64 -28.33 4.99
C TRP A 14 -11.76 -27.37 5.78
N LEU A 15 -10.90 -27.88 6.67
CA LEU A 15 -9.96 -27.03 7.41
C LEU A 15 -8.98 -26.32 6.48
N ALA A 16 -8.49 -27.01 5.44
CA ALA A 16 -7.62 -26.38 4.43
C ALA A 16 -8.35 -25.28 3.64
N ALA A 17 -9.63 -25.45 3.34
CA ALA A 17 -10.44 -24.41 2.70
C ALA A 17 -10.60 -23.17 3.58
N VAL A 18 -10.79 -23.35 4.89
CA VAL A 18 -10.88 -22.24 5.87
C VAL A 18 -9.59 -21.41 5.91
N VAL A 19 -8.42 -22.04 5.77
CA VAL A 19 -7.11 -21.33 5.77
C VAL A 19 -6.99 -20.36 4.59
N ILE A 20 -7.53 -20.72 3.43
CA ILE A 20 -7.42 -19.93 2.20
C ILE A 20 -8.49 -18.82 2.14
N LEU A 21 -9.53 -18.90 2.98
CA LEU A 21 -10.63 -17.93 2.99
C LEU A 21 -10.15 -16.50 3.25
N ALA A 22 -9.25 -16.30 4.21
CA ALA A 22 -8.73 -14.97 4.56
C ALA A 22 -7.99 -14.29 3.39
N PRO A 23 -6.94 -14.88 2.78
CA PRO A 23 -6.24 -14.22 1.68
C PRO A 23 -7.13 -13.99 0.46
N VAL A 24 -8.02 -14.94 0.13
CA VAL A 24 -8.98 -14.76 -0.99
C VAL A 24 -9.94 -13.61 -0.70
N PHE A 25 -10.44 -13.52 0.53
CA PHE A 25 -11.35 -12.45 0.94
C PHE A 25 -10.68 -11.07 0.84
N VAL A 26 -9.42 -10.94 1.26
CA VAL A 26 -8.66 -9.69 1.14
C VAL A 26 -8.42 -9.32 -0.32
N LEU A 27 -8.14 -10.29 -1.20
CA LEU A 27 -7.99 -10.03 -2.64
C LEU A 27 -9.29 -9.52 -3.26
N ILE A 28 -10.42 -10.12 -2.89
CA ILE A 28 -11.74 -9.67 -3.31
C ILE A 28 -11.95 -8.23 -2.84
N ALA A 29 -11.72 -7.95 -1.54
CA ALA A 29 -11.81 -6.62 -0.94
C ALA A 29 -10.97 -5.58 -1.68
N ALA A 30 -9.70 -5.90 -1.97
CA ALA A 30 -8.79 -5.00 -2.67
C ALA A 30 -9.24 -4.71 -4.10
N LEU A 31 -9.69 -5.74 -4.84
CA LEU A 31 -10.13 -5.59 -6.22
C LEU A 31 -11.42 -4.76 -6.31
N GLY A 32 -12.40 -5.03 -5.45
CA GLY A 32 -13.64 -4.26 -5.46
C GLY A 32 -13.45 -2.81 -4.98
N THR A 33 -12.52 -2.51 -4.08
CA THR A 33 -12.17 -1.10 -3.80
C THR A 33 -11.54 -0.44 -5.01
N ARG A 34 -10.62 -1.14 -5.70
CA ARG A 34 -9.94 -0.62 -6.88
C ARG A 34 -10.90 -0.31 -8.03
N THR A 35 -11.91 -1.16 -8.26
CA THR A 35 -12.93 -0.94 -9.30
C THR A 35 -14.02 0.04 -8.89
N GLY A 36 -14.00 0.53 -7.64
CA GLY A 36 -15.01 1.44 -7.11
C GLY A 36 -16.32 0.76 -6.68
N LEU A 37 -16.34 -0.58 -6.59
CA LEU A 37 -17.47 -1.33 -6.03
C LEU A 37 -17.68 -0.99 -4.55
N TRP A 38 -16.59 -0.69 -3.83
CA TRP A 38 -16.63 -0.19 -2.45
C TRP A 38 -15.83 1.11 -2.31
N SER A 39 -16.22 1.94 -1.36
CA SER A 39 -15.36 3.04 -0.89
C SER A 39 -14.10 2.48 -0.22
N TYR A 40 -13.04 3.29 -0.15
CA TYR A 40 -11.80 2.89 0.52
C TYR A 40 -12.04 2.49 1.97
N GLY A 41 -12.82 3.28 2.72
CA GLY A 41 -13.13 2.96 4.12
C GLY A 41 -13.84 1.61 4.28
N THR A 42 -14.75 1.27 3.36
CA THR A 42 -15.43 -0.03 3.41
C THR A 42 -14.49 -1.17 3.03
N GLY A 43 -13.82 -1.10 1.88
CA GLY A 43 -13.05 -2.24 1.41
C GLY A 43 -11.70 -2.43 2.10
N HIS A 44 -10.99 -1.35 2.42
CA HIS A 44 -9.74 -1.44 3.17
C HIS A 44 -9.99 -1.56 4.68
N ASP A 45 -10.64 -0.58 5.33
CA ASP A 45 -10.69 -0.58 6.80
C ASP A 45 -11.62 -1.65 7.37
N LEU A 46 -12.80 -1.82 6.77
CA LEU A 46 -13.78 -2.78 7.27
C LEU A 46 -13.51 -4.19 6.74
N LEU A 47 -13.51 -4.39 5.42
CA LEU A 47 -13.38 -5.72 4.84
C LEU A 47 -11.97 -6.29 5.03
N ALA A 48 -10.93 -5.58 4.58
CA ALA A 48 -9.57 -6.11 4.68
C ALA A 48 -9.05 -6.07 6.13
N MET A 49 -9.10 -4.93 6.81
CA MET A 49 -8.42 -4.79 8.11
C MET A 49 -9.18 -5.40 9.29
N ARG A 50 -10.52 -5.31 9.33
CA ARG A 50 -11.31 -5.88 10.44
C ARG A 50 -11.75 -7.31 10.16
N VAL A 51 -12.54 -7.51 9.10
CA VAL A 51 -13.11 -8.83 8.78
C VAL A 51 -12.02 -9.79 8.36
N GLY A 52 -11.10 -9.36 7.50
CA GLY A 52 -9.97 -10.17 7.05
C GLY A 52 -9.04 -10.61 8.20
N ALA A 53 -8.81 -9.75 9.20
CA ALA A 53 -8.02 -10.12 10.38
C ALA A 53 -8.70 -11.21 11.22
N VAL A 54 -10.02 -11.14 11.42
CA VAL A 54 -10.79 -12.19 12.10
C VAL A 54 -10.71 -13.50 11.30
N LEU A 55 -10.87 -13.45 9.98
CA LEU A 55 -10.73 -14.62 9.11
C LEU A 55 -9.32 -15.22 9.18
N ALA A 56 -8.28 -14.38 9.25
CA ALA A 56 -6.90 -14.83 9.39
C ALA A 56 -6.66 -15.57 10.73
N ALA A 57 -7.24 -15.05 11.82
CA ALA A 57 -7.18 -15.71 13.13
C ALA A 57 -7.91 -17.07 13.13
N VAL A 58 -9.11 -17.14 12.53
CA VAL A 58 -9.85 -18.39 12.36
C VAL A 58 -9.05 -19.38 11.50
N GLY A 59 -8.42 -18.90 10.41
CA GLY A 59 -7.53 -19.70 9.57
C GLY A 59 -6.32 -20.24 10.32
N ALA A 60 -5.72 -19.46 11.22
CA ALA A 60 -4.62 -19.91 12.08
C ALA A 60 -5.05 -21.03 13.04
N VAL A 61 -6.22 -20.90 13.68
CA VAL A 61 -6.78 -21.96 14.52
C VAL A 61 -7.05 -23.23 13.69
N ALA A 62 -7.57 -23.09 12.46
CA ALA A 62 -7.79 -24.22 11.56
C ALA A 62 -6.47 -24.89 11.13
N ALA A 63 -5.41 -24.13 10.88
CA ALA A 63 -4.08 -24.65 10.56
C ALA A 63 -3.48 -25.45 11.74
N ILE A 64 -3.62 -24.94 12.98
CA ILE A 64 -3.20 -25.66 14.19
C ILE A 64 -4.01 -26.96 14.36
N ALA A 65 -5.33 -26.92 14.15
CA ALA A 65 -6.17 -28.10 14.19
C ALA A 65 -5.76 -29.14 13.14
N LEU A 66 -5.35 -28.71 11.94
CA LEU A 66 -4.80 -29.59 10.90
C LEU A 66 -3.49 -30.26 11.32
N ILE A 67 -2.58 -29.54 11.98
CA ILE A 67 -1.34 -30.13 12.52
C ILE A 67 -1.70 -31.22 13.54
N VAL A 68 -2.56 -30.91 14.50
CA VAL A 68 -2.99 -31.88 15.54
C VAL A 68 -3.65 -33.10 14.89
N PHE A 69 -4.49 -32.89 13.88
CA PHE A 69 -5.13 -33.97 13.15
C PHE A 69 -4.13 -34.84 12.38
N ALA A 70 -3.15 -34.22 11.70
CA ALA A 70 -2.10 -34.92 10.98
C ALA A 70 -1.23 -35.79 11.90
N LEU A 71 -0.85 -35.25 13.06
CA LEU A 71 -0.07 -35.97 14.07
C LEU A 71 -0.87 -37.12 14.71
N ARG A 72 -2.15 -36.91 15.02
CA ARG A 72 -2.98 -37.92 15.71
C ARG A 72 -3.48 -39.03 14.80
N ARG A 73 -3.80 -38.73 13.54
CA ARG A 73 -4.46 -39.68 12.61
C ARG A 73 -3.60 -40.13 11.43
N ARG A 74 -2.29 -39.84 11.44
CA ARG A 74 -1.37 -40.06 10.30
C ARG A 74 -1.93 -39.50 8.98
N ALA A 75 -2.54 -38.31 9.04
CA ALA A 75 -3.04 -37.63 7.84
C ALA A 75 -1.87 -37.04 7.03
N SER A 76 -2.18 -36.40 5.91
CA SER A 76 -1.18 -35.77 5.03
C SER A 76 -0.41 -34.66 5.76
N ALA A 77 0.85 -34.93 6.09
CA ALA A 77 1.76 -33.93 6.66
C ALA A 77 2.02 -32.77 5.69
N THR A 78 2.00 -33.03 4.38
CA THR A 78 2.18 -32.00 3.35
C THR A 78 1.02 -31.00 3.35
N LEU A 79 -0.23 -31.46 3.47
CA LEU A 79 -1.38 -30.56 3.56
C LEU A 79 -1.32 -29.69 4.82
N ALA A 80 -0.97 -30.28 5.97
CA ALA A 80 -0.81 -29.53 7.21
C ALA A 80 0.32 -28.50 7.11
N ALA A 81 1.46 -28.85 6.51
CA ALA A 81 2.57 -27.93 6.29
C ALA A 81 2.18 -26.75 5.38
N LEU A 82 1.47 -27.01 4.28
CA LEU A 82 0.98 -25.95 3.38
C LEU A 82 -0.03 -25.03 4.09
N ALA A 83 -0.95 -25.60 4.87
CA ALA A 83 -1.91 -24.82 5.64
C ALA A 83 -1.22 -23.88 6.63
N VAL A 84 -0.20 -24.37 7.33
CA VAL A 84 0.62 -23.55 8.24
C VAL A 84 1.37 -22.47 7.49
N ALA A 85 1.98 -22.78 6.35
CA ALA A 85 2.70 -21.81 5.54
C ALA A 85 1.78 -20.67 5.07
N VAL A 86 0.60 -20.98 4.55
CA VAL A 86 -0.39 -19.98 4.10
C VAL A 86 -0.90 -19.13 5.27
N SER A 87 -1.23 -19.77 6.40
CA SER A 87 -1.70 -19.05 7.59
C SER A 87 -0.63 -18.14 8.16
N ALA A 88 0.61 -18.64 8.31
CA ALA A 88 1.74 -17.86 8.78
C ALA A 88 2.06 -16.68 7.85
N ALA A 89 2.00 -16.88 6.53
CA ALA A 89 2.17 -15.80 5.56
C ALA A 89 1.05 -14.75 5.67
N THR A 90 -0.20 -15.17 5.87
CA THR A 90 -1.35 -14.26 6.01
C THR A 90 -1.23 -13.43 7.29
N VAL A 91 -1.07 -14.08 8.45
CA VAL A 91 -0.95 -13.40 9.75
C VAL A 91 0.31 -12.53 9.78
N GLY A 92 1.44 -13.06 9.31
CA GLY A 92 2.69 -12.31 9.20
C GLY A 92 2.55 -11.09 8.28
N GLY A 93 1.81 -11.21 7.18
CA GLY A 93 1.48 -10.10 6.29
C GLY A 93 0.69 -8.99 6.99
N TYR A 94 -0.33 -9.34 7.79
CA TYR A 94 -1.08 -8.37 8.60
C TYR A 94 -0.19 -7.67 9.62
N VAL A 95 0.64 -8.42 10.36
CA VAL A 95 1.57 -7.86 11.35
C VAL A 95 2.56 -6.91 10.67
N TRP A 96 3.13 -7.31 9.53
CA TRP A 96 4.03 -6.48 8.74
C TRP A 96 3.34 -5.21 8.23
N GLN A 97 2.10 -5.31 7.73
CA GLN A 97 1.36 -4.15 7.26
C GLN A 97 1.02 -3.17 8.40
N VAL A 98 0.55 -3.67 9.55
CA VAL A 98 0.20 -2.83 10.70
C VAL A 98 1.43 -2.12 11.24
N THR A 99 2.55 -2.84 11.42
CA THR A 99 3.81 -2.22 11.89
C THR A 99 4.28 -1.13 10.92
N ARG A 100 4.20 -1.37 9.61
CA ARG A 100 4.50 -0.34 8.60
C ARG A 100 3.62 0.90 8.71
N ILE A 101 2.33 0.72 8.96
CA ILE A 101 1.36 1.81 9.10
C ILE A 101 1.62 2.62 10.38
N MET A 102 1.91 1.93 11.50
CA MET A 102 2.11 2.57 12.81
C MET A 102 3.45 3.29 12.93
N ASP A 103 4.52 2.69 12.41
CA ASP A 103 5.88 3.23 12.50
C ASP A 103 6.27 4.06 11.25
N GLY A 104 5.35 4.16 10.29
CA GLY A 104 5.59 4.83 9.02
C GLY A 104 5.69 6.36 9.15
N PRO A 105 6.43 7.01 8.25
CA PRO A 105 6.41 8.47 8.16
C PRO A 105 5.01 8.94 7.73
N PRO A 106 4.69 10.23 7.92
CA PRO A 106 3.41 10.78 7.51
C PRO A 106 3.14 10.61 6.01
N ASP A 107 1.86 10.54 5.63
CA ASP A 107 1.43 10.44 4.24
C ASP A 107 1.26 11.78 3.52
N ASP A 108 1.92 12.81 4.03
CA ASP A 108 2.20 14.06 3.35
C ASP A 108 3.64 14.43 3.61
N ILE A 109 4.47 14.36 2.57
CA ILE A 109 5.90 14.61 2.65
C ILE A 109 6.21 15.80 1.76
N SER A 110 6.85 16.83 2.32
CA SER A 110 7.31 18.02 1.60
C SER A 110 8.80 18.25 1.84
N THR A 111 9.55 18.54 0.78
CA THR A 111 10.94 18.99 0.89
C THR A 111 11.06 20.43 1.37
N ASP A 112 9.96 21.19 1.37
CA ASP A 112 9.86 22.52 1.97
C ASP A 112 8.71 22.53 2.98
N THR A 113 9.04 22.46 4.26
CA THR A 113 8.07 22.51 5.37
C THR A 113 7.82 23.93 5.87
N ALA A 114 8.69 24.89 5.53
CA ALA A 114 8.50 26.29 5.88
C ALA A 114 7.47 26.95 4.96
N GLU A 115 7.51 26.61 3.68
CA GLU A 115 6.55 27.08 2.68
C GLU A 115 6.05 25.90 1.85
N VAL A 116 5.07 25.18 2.39
CA VAL A 116 4.56 23.93 1.82
C VAL A 116 3.90 24.17 0.46
N PRO A 117 4.35 23.53 -0.64
CA PRO A 117 3.74 23.69 -1.94
C PRO A 117 2.28 23.20 -1.96
N GLY A 118 1.35 24.04 -2.43
CA GLY A 118 -0.04 23.62 -2.72
C GLY A 118 -0.13 22.75 -3.98
N PHE A 119 -1.18 21.92 -4.11
CA PHE A 119 -1.36 21.03 -5.25
C PHE A 119 -2.11 21.69 -6.42
N GLY A 120 -2.55 22.94 -6.26
CA GLY A 120 -3.11 23.75 -7.33
C GLY A 120 -4.43 23.14 -7.84
N ALA A 121 -4.52 22.87 -9.14
CA ALA A 121 -5.74 22.30 -9.74
C ALA A 121 -6.12 20.91 -9.18
N LEU A 122 -5.19 20.21 -8.53
CA LEU A 122 -5.48 18.93 -7.87
C LEU A 122 -6.15 19.11 -6.50
N ASP A 123 -6.02 20.27 -5.84
CA ASP A 123 -6.63 20.49 -4.52
C ASP A 123 -8.17 20.33 -4.58
N ALA A 124 -8.80 20.82 -5.66
CA ALA A 124 -10.23 20.64 -5.90
C ALA A 124 -10.67 19.17 -6.06
N ARG A 125 -9.74 18.27 -6.39
CA ARG A 125 -10.00 16.83 -6.63
C ARG A 125 -9.68 15.96 -5.41
N ARG A 126 -9.06 16.50 -4.37
CA ARG A 126 -8.66 15.72 -3.18
C ARG A 126 -9.84 15.31 -2.32
N GLY A 127 -10.92 16.10 -2.27
CA GLY A 127 -12.20 15.76 -1.63
C GLY A 127 -12.05 15.01 -0.29
N GLY A 128 -11.72 15.72 0.79
CA GLY A 128 -11.50 15.14 2.12
C GLY A 128 -10.92 16.17 3.10
N PRO A 129 -10.54 15.77 4.33
CA PRO A 129 -9.96 16.67 5.36
C PRO A 129 -8.62 17.30 4.96
N GLY A 130 -8.05 16.91 3.81
CA GLY A 130 -6.68 17.20 3.43
C GLY A 130 -5.70 16.18 4.03
N PRO A 131 -4.43 16.25 3.64
CA PRO A 131 -3.40 15.43 4.27
C PRO A 131 -3.31 15.69 5.78
N GLY A 132 -2.87 14.69 6.54
CA GLY A 132 -2.53 14.84 7.96
C GLY A 132 -1.28 15.69 8.19
N ARG A 133 -0.51 15.39 9.24
CA ARG A 133 0.76 16.09 9.52
C ARG A 133 1.69 16.04 8.30
N THR A 134 2.15 17.18 7.80
CA THR A 134 3.21 17.22 6.77
C THR A 134 4.57 16.88 7.41
N GLY A 135 5.23 15.85 6.90
CA GLY A 135 6.59 15.47 7.25
C GLY A 135 7.63 16.10 6.34
N GLY A 136 8.82 16.35 6.89
CA GLY A 136 9.96 16.94 6.18
C GLY A 136 11.07 15.94 5.90
N VAL A 137 12.25 16.47 5.56
CA VAL A 137 13.49 15.68 5.34
C VAL A 137 13.84 14.80 6.54
N HIS A 138 13.53 15.22 7.77
CA HIS A 138 13.76 14.41 8.96
C HIS A 138 12.88 13.16 9.02
N ASP A 139 11.61 13.26 8.62
CA ASP A 139 10.68 12.13 8.58
C ASP A 139 10.95 11.23 7.35
N CYS A 140 11.43 11.82 6.26
CA CYS A 140 11.73 11.12 5.02
C CYS A 140 13.09 11.56 4.44
N PRO A 141 14.22 10.94 4.85
CA PRO A 141 15.56 11.36 4.46
C PRO A 141 15.83 11.33 2.95
N GLY A 142 15.11 10.50 2.20
CA GLY A 142 15.20 10.42 0.75
C GLY A 142 14.45 11.52 0.00
N ALA A 143 13.47 12.18 0.63
CA ALA A 143 12.70 13.26 0.03
C ALA A 143 13.40 14.59 0.31
N VAL A 144 14.26 15.01 -0.61
CA VAL A 144 15.17 16.13 -0.42
C VAL A 144 15.19 17.01 -1.67
N PRO A 145 15.22 18.34 -1.51
CA PRO A 145 15.06 19.25 -2.64
C PRO A 145 16.24 19.10 -3.62
N ALA A 146 16.01 19.47 -4.88
CA ALA A 146 17.09 19.68 -5.83
C ALA A 146 17.57 21.13 -5.70
N MET A 147 18.87 21.35 -5.47
CA MET A 147 19.47 22.68 -5.29
C MET A 147 19.74 23.39 -6.63
N THR A 148 18.86 23.18 -7.59
CA THR A 148 18.92 23.75 -8.94
C THR A 148 17.51 24.08 -9.42
N GLN A 149 17.42 25.00 -10.36
CA GLN A 149 16.19 25.23 -11.11
C GLN A 149 16.10 24.22 -12.24
N VAL A 150 15.31 23.15 -12.06
CA VAL A 150 15.12 22.15 -13.12
C VAL A 150 14.21 22.71 -14.22
N ALA A 151 14.41 22.27 -15.46
CA ALA A 151 13.47 22.57 -16.52
C ALA A 151 12.11 21.88 -16.25
N PRO A 152 10.98 22.48 -16.66
CA PRO A 152 9.66 21.85 -16.52
C PRO A 152 9.57 20.47 -17.16
N ALA A 153 10.26 20.25 -18.28
CA ALA A 153 10.34 18.95 -18.94
C ALA A 153 11.03 17.89 -18.06
N SER A 154 12.11 18.25 -17.37
CA SER A 154 12.81 17.37 -16.41
C SER A 154 11.92 17.02 -15.21
N ALA A 155 11.14 17.98 -14.72
CA ALA A 155 10.17 17.74 -13.65
C ALA A 155 9.00 16.84 -14.09
N VAL A 156 8.51 16.99 -15.32
CA VAL A 156 7.53 16.09 -15.94
C VAL A 156 8.09 14.67 -16.03
N TRP A 157 9.31 14.52 -16.56
CA TRP A 157 9.97 13.22 -16.67
C TRP A 157 10.15 12.57 -15.29
N ALA A 158 10.63 13.32 -14.29
CA ALA A 158 10.87 12.79 -12.95
C ALA A 158 9.59 12.27 -12.27
N LEU A 159 8.45 12.95 -12.50
CA LEU A 159 7.14 12.49 -12.04
C LEU A 159 6.70 11.22 -12.77
N GLN A 160 6.81 11.19 -14.11
CA GLN A 160 6.41 10.03 -14.90
C GLN A 160 7.23 8.78 -14.55
N GLU A 161 8.54 8.94 -14.39
CA GLU A 161 9.44 7.87 -13.97
C GLU A 161 9.15 7.38 -12.54
N ALA A 162 8.69 8.28 -11.67
CA ALA A 162 8.18 7.89 -10.35
C ALA A 162 6.77 7.25 -10.38
N GLY A 163 6.17 7.10 -11.57
CA GLY A 163 4.88 6.45 -11.79
C GLY A 163 3.67 7.39 -11.70
N PHE A 164 3.86 8.70 -11.79
CA PHE A 164 2.77 9.68 -11.75
C PHE A 164 2.25 10.00 -13.16
N SER A 165 0.93 10.12 -13.27
CA SER A 165 0.27 10.73 -14.42
C SER A 165 0.22 12.24 -14.24
N VAL A 166 0.82 13.02 -15.14
CA VAL A 166 0.82 14.49 -15.05
C VAL A 166 -0.59 15.03 -15.26
N GLN A 167 -1.03 15.91 -14.37
CA GLN A 167 -2.38 16.47 -14.34
C GLN A 167 -2.35 17.94 -13.90
N GLY A 168 -3.41 18.70 -14.21
CA GLY A 168 -3.54 20.08 -13.75
C GLY A 168 -2.70 21.12 -14.48
N GLY A 169 -2.07 20.74 -15.60
CA GLY A 169 -1.25 21.61 -16.44
C GLY A 169 0.22 21.68 -16.00
N VAL A 170 1.09 21.94 -16.98
CA VAL A 170 2.53 22.15 -16.76
C VAL A 170 2.79 23.65 -16.87
N THR A 171 3.43 24.23 -15.87
CA THR A 171 3.85 25.64 -15.89
C THR A 171 5.34 25.74 -15.66
N VAL A 172 5.93 26.91 -15.92
CA VAL A 172 7.36 27.16 -15.69
C VAL A 172 7.77 27.04 -14.21
N ALA A 173 6.81 27.17 -13.28
CA ALA A 173 7.05 27.15 -11.84
C ALA A 173 6.51 25.91 -11.14
N ARG A 174 5.72 25.07 -11.83
CA ARG A 174 5.03 23.94 -11.20
C ARG A 174 4.67 22.84 -12.19
N VAL A 175 4.87 21.60 -11.75
CA VAL A 175 4.30 20.39 -12.36
C VAL A 175 3.57 19.60 -11.29
N ALA A 176 2.39 19.08 -11.59
CA ALA A 176 1.62 18.27 -10.67
C ALA A 176 1.21 16.94 -11.33
N GLY A 177 0.99 15.91 -10.53
CA GLY A 177 0.58 14.61 -11.04
C GLY A 177 -0.05 13.72 -9.99
N THR A 178 -0.69 12.66 -10.46
CA THR A 178 -1.39 11.68 -9.63
C THR A 178 -0.84 10.29 -9.88
N HIS A 179 -0.52 9.59 -8.79
CA HIS A 179 -0.20 8.17 -8.76
C HIS A 179 -1.37 7.40 -8.14
N ARG A 180 -1.75 6.27 -8.76
CA ARG A 180 -2.74 5.35 -8.21
C ARG A 180 -2.07 4.01 -7.93
N GLY A 181 -2.02 3.64 -6.65
CA GLY A 181 -1.46 2.39 -6.17
C GLY A 181 -2.19 1.19 -6.75
N PHE A 182 -1.50 0.04 -6.81
CA PHE A 182 -2.06 -1.19 -7.33
C PHE A 182 -3.13 -1.78 -6.40
N TRP A 183 -2.80 -1.90 -5.12
CA TRP A 183 -3.70 -2.42 -4.09
C TRP A 183 -4.67 -1.35 -3.61
N PHE A 184 -5.95 -1.69 -3.52
CA PHE A 184 -7.04 -0.81 -3.05
C PHE A 184 -7.23 0.51 -3.82
N GLY A 185 -6.41 0.78 -4.85
CA GLY A 185 -6.51 2.01 -5.63
C GLY A 185 -6.19 3.28 -4.84
N THR A 186 -5.31 3.20 -3.84
CA THR A 186 -4.83 4.37 -3.06
C THR A 186 -4.33 5.45 -4.00
N VAL A 187 -4.64 6.71 -3.72
CA VAL A 187 -4.29 7.83 -4.60
C VAL A 187 -3.37 8.79 -3.90
N HIS A 188 -2.22 9.04 -4.53
CA HIS A 188 -1.23 9.99 -4.11
C HIS A 188 -1.10 11.08 -5.16
N ASP A 189 -1.03 12.32 -4.70
CA ASP A 189 -0.84 13.48 -5.55
C ASP A 189 0.51 14.10 -5.22
N ALA A 190 1.27 14.40 -6.26
CA ALA A 190 2.56 15.02 -6.18
C ALA A 190 2.54 16.40 -6.83
N VAL A 191 3.33 17.30 -6.28
CA VAL A 191 3.63 18.60 -6.87
C VAL A 191 5.13 18.84 -6.80
N VAL A 192 5.70 19.25 -7.93
CA VAL A 192 7.07 19.73 -8.07
C VAL A 192 7.00 21.23 -8.26
N ARG A 193 7.52 22.00 -7.31
CA ARG A 193 7.62 23.46 -7.38
C ARG A 193 9.01 23.87 -7.80
N ILE A 194 9.12 24.56 -8.93
CA ILE A 194 10.37 24.98 -9.55
C ILE A 194 10.62 26.45 -9.19
N ARG A 195 11.76 26.74 -8.56
CA ARG A 195 12.22 28.09 -8.21
C ARG A 195 13.65 28.31 -8.68
N PRO A 196 14.10 29.57 -8.84
CA PRO A 196 15.51 29.87 -9.04
C PRO A 196 16.38 29.24 -7.95
N GLY A 197 17.35 28.42 -8.35
CA GLY A 197 18.30 27.75 -7.46
C GLY A 197 17.73 26.63 -6.58
N ARG A 198 16.42 26.31 -6.66
CA ARG A 198 15.81 25.28 -5.83
C ARG A 198 14.53 24.71 -6.42
N THR A 199 14.40 23.39 -6.43
CA THR A 199 13.18 22.68 -6.80
C THR A 199 12.71 21.81 -5.64
N ASP A 200 11.46 22.00 -5.23
CA ASP A 200 10.84 21.27 -4.12
C ASP A 200 9.84 20.26 -4.61
N VAL A 201 9.66 19.20 -3.83
CA VAL A 201 8.71 18.13 -4.07
C VAL A 201 7.79 18.01 -2.87
N ARG A 202 6.50 17.88 -3.12
CA ARG A 202 5.53 17.44 -2.11
C ARG A 202 4.72 16.29 -2.66
N VAL A 203 4.55 15.23 -1.88
CA VAL A 203 3.68 14.08 -2.19
C VAL A 203 2.76 13.83 -1.03
N ALA A 204 1.46 13.73 -1.28
CA ALA A 204 0.50 13.42 -0.24
C ALA A 204 -0.63 12.51 -0.71
N ALA A 205 -1.04 11.59 0.17
CA ALA A 205 -2.23 10.78 -0.02
C ALA A 205 -3.50 11.65 -0.02
N ARG A 206 -4.49 11.31 -0.86
CA ARG A 206 -5.75 12.07 -0.96
C ARG A 206 -6.71 11.80 0.19
N ASP A 207 -6.70 10.58 0.70
CA ASP A 207 -7.64 10.08 1.69
C ASP A 207 -7.25 10.43 3.13
N GLY A 208 -6.08 11.05 3.34
CA GLY A 208 -5.59 11.47 4.66
C GLY A 208 -5.26 10.30 5.58
N ARG A 209 -5.07 9.10 5.03
CA ARG A 209 -4.85 7.86 5.80
C ARG A 209 -3.40 7.43 5.76
N PRO A 210 -2.94 6.68 6.79
CA PRO A 210 -1.59 6.16 6.81
C PRO A 210 -1.43 4.97 5.84
N HIS A 211 -0.47 5.04 4.92
CA HIS A 211 -0.15 4.02 3.89
C HIS A 211 1.25 3.42 4.08
N GLY A 212 1.79 3.49 5.29
CA GLY A 212 3.05 2.87 5.67
C GLY A 212 4.27 3.40 4.91
N GLY A 213 4.31 4.72 4.72
CA GLY A 213 5.40 5.44 4.09
C GLY A 213 5.43 5.38 2.57
N GLU A 214 4.30 5.11 1.92
CA GLU A 214 4.19 5.16 0.46
C GLU A 214 4.49 6.57 -0.08
N ALA A 215 3.93 7.61 0.55
CA ALA A 215 4.23 9.00 0.20
C ALA A 215 5.74 9.31 0.25
N CYS A 216 6.42 8.85 1.30
CA CYS A 216 7.88 9.00 1.42
C CYS A 216 8.64 8.27 0.31
N ARG A 217 8.29 7.01 0.00
CA ARG A 217 8.92 6.25 -1.10
C ARG A 217 8.71 6.91 -2.47
N LEU A 218 7.55 7.53 -2.69
CA LEU A 218 7.25 8.25 -3.93
C LEU A 218 8.01 9.59 -4.00
N ALA A 219 8.01 10.36 -2.91
CA ALA A 219 8.73 11.63 -2.82
C ALA A 219 10.24 11.45 -2.98
N ALA A 220 10.81 10.38 -2.39
CA ALA A 220 12.22 10.05 -2.54
C ALA A 220 12.57 9.70 -3.99
N ARG A 221 11.76 8.91 -4.68
CA ARG A 221 11.96 8.58 -6.11
C ARG A 221 11.93 9.82 -7.01
N ILE A 222 10.97 10.72 -6.81
CA ILE A 222 10.93 11.99 -7.56
C ILE A 222 12.20 12.81 -7.26
N SER A 223 12.59 12.91 -5.99
CA SER A 223 13.79 13.67 -5.57
C SER A 223 15.07 13.13 -6.19
N GLU A 224 15.21 11.80 -6.25
CA GLU A 224 16.32 11.10 -6.92
C GLU A 224 16.33 11.41 -8.42
N ASN A 225 15.19 11.22 -9.10
CA ASN A 225 15.05 11.48 -10.53
C ASN A 225 15.41 12.93 -10.88
N LEU A 226 14.95 13.91 -10.11
CA LEU A 226 15.25 15.33 -10.32
C LEU A 226 16.76 15.65 -10.21
N ARG A 227 17.54 14.83 -9.50
CA ARG A 227 18.98 15.05 -9.32
C ARG A 227 19.82 14.42 -10.41
N VAL A 228 19.30 13.37 -11.05
CA VAL A 228 19.96 12.65 -12.14
C VAL A 228 19.88 13.43 -13.46
N VAL A 229 18.80 14.19 -13.69
CA VAL A 229 18.61 15.01 -14.92
C VAL A 229 19.38 16.34 -14.86
N ARG A 230 20.60 16.30 -14.29
CA ARG A 230 21.47 17.47 -14.22
C ARG A 230 22.26 17.68 -15.49
#